data_AF-A0A8H4A6R2-F1
#
_entry.id   AF-A0A8H4A6R2-F1
#
_cell.length_a   1.000
_cell.length_b   1.000
_cell.length_c   1.000
_cell.angle_alpha   90.00
_cell.angle_beta   90.00
_cell.angle_gamma   90.00
#
_symmetry.space_group_name_H-M   'P 1'
#
loop_
_entity.id
_entity.type
_entity.pdbx_description
1 polymer ?
#
loop_
_entity_poly.entity_id
_entity_poly.type
_entity_poly.pdbx_seq_one_letter_code
_entity_poly.pdbx_strand_id
1 'polypeptide(L)'
;MIRNILITNQNETLLYLRNDIKKFTDHHEKMTNFFQKFFHKVKEINVVVLAYKCAMEPAELPEALQDPKVATILLSELKKDMPALVFQWNDAGFNDVPNMPNCRNGIPGQTKAALIANLVANRAVNWDDTIFTFPNGTAIGIWDPPSGRSS
;
A
#
# COMPACT_ATOMS: atom_id res chain seq x y z
N MET A 1 -41.40 -46.99 -41.02
CA MET A 1 -41.19 -46.57 -39.62
C MET A 1 -39.89 -45.76 -39.56
N ILE A 2 -39.96 -44.46 -39.84
CA ILE A 2 -38.77 -43.59 -39.95
C ILE A 2 -38.51 -42.99 -38.57
N ARG A 3 -37.36 -43.33 -37.97
CA ARG A 3 -36.88 -42.72 -36.75
C ARG A 3 -36.40 -41.30 -37.08
N ASN A 4 -37.05 -40.29 -36.52
CA ASN A 4 -36.54 -38.93 -36.46
C ASN A 4 -35.28 -38.92 -35.59
N ILE A 5 -34.13 -39.22 -36.20
CA ILE A 5 -32.83 -38.94 -35.62
C ILE A 5 -32.61 -37.45 -35.82
N LEU A 6 -32.73 -36.70 -34.72
CA LEU A 6 -32.39 -35.29 -34.65
C LEU A 6 -30.86 -35.17 -34.87
N ILE A 7 -30.43 -35.13 -36.13
CA ILE A 7 -29.06 -34.74 -36.49
C ILE A 7 -29.05 -33.22 -36.50
N THR A 8 -28.88 -32.60 -35.33
CA THR A 8 -28.45 -31.20 -35.31
C THR A 8 -27.04 -31.13 -35.89
N ASN A 9 -26.84 -30.24 -36.85
CA ASN A 9 -25.59 -30.08 -37.56
C ASN A 9 -24.47 -29.74 -36.55
N GLN A 10 -23.37 -30.50 -36.55
CA GLN A 10 -22.25 -30.26 -35.61
C GLN A 10 -21.74 -28.80 -35.68
N ASN A 11 -21.89 -28.13 -36.82
CA ASN A 11 -21.53 -26.72 -36.99
C ASN A 11 -22.43 -25.75 -36.19
N GLU A 12 -23.71 -26.04 -36.02
CA GLU A 12 -24.63 -25.20 -35.24
C GLU A 12 -24.34 -25.30 -33.74
N THR A 13 -23.99 -26.50 -33.27
CA THR A 13 -23.61 -26.73 -31.87
C THR A 13 -22.29 -26.02 -31.55
N LEU A 14 -21.31 -26.08 -32.45
CA LEU A 14 -20.03 -25.35 -32.30
C LEU A 14 -20.24 -23.82 -32.31
N LEU A 15 -21.14 -23.32 -33.16
CA LEU A 15 -21.45 -21.88 -33.21
C LEU A 15 -22.13 -21.42 -31.91
N TYR A 16 -23.05 -22.21 -31.37
CA TYR A 16 -23.72 -21.93 -30.10
C TYR A 16 -22.72 -21.87 -28.94
N LEU A 17 -21.84 -22.89 -28.81
CA LEU A 17 -20.79 -22.92 -27.79
C LEU A 17 -19.83 -21.74 -27.91
N ARG A 18 -19.44 -21.36 -29.14
CA ARG A 18 -18.55 -20.20 -29.36
C ARG A 18 -19.19 -18.90 -28.89
N ASN A 19 -20.48 -18.72 -29.15
CA ASN A 19 -21.21 -17.52 -28.73
C ASN A 19 -21.35 -17.44 -27.20
N ASP A 20 -21.58 -18.57 -26.53
CA ASP A 20 -21.69 -18.59 -25.07
C ASP A 20 -20.34 -18.38 -24.37
N ILE A 21 -19.26 -18.97 -24.90
CA ILE A 21 -17.89 -18.66 -24.44
C ILE A 21 -17.60 -17.17 -24.60
N LYS A 22 -17.96 -16.58 -25.76
CA LYS A 22 -17.76 -15.15 -25.99
C LYS A 22 -18.54 -14.29 -24.99
N LYS A 23 -19.83 -14.60 -24.74
CA LYS A 23 -20.63 -13.87 -23.73
C LYS A 23 -20.01 -13.96 -22.34
N PHE A 24 -19.51 -15.13 -21.96
CA PHE A 24 -18.85 -15.32 -20.68
C PHE A 24 -17.58 -14.47 -20.56
N THR A 25 -16.72 -14.49 -21.58
CA THR A 25 -15.50 -13.67 -21.62
C THR A 25 -15.81 -12.17 -21.59
N ASP A 26 -16.77 -11.71 -22.40
CA ASP A 26 -17.19 -10.30 -22.43
C ASP A 26 -17.76 -9.87 -21.06
N HIS A 27 -18.49 -10.75 -20.37
CA HIS A 27 -19.00 -10.49 -19.03
C HIS A 27 -17.87 -10.43 -17.99
N HIS A 28 -16.92 -11.37 -18.04
CA HIS A 28 -15.75 -11.38 -17.16
C HIS A 28 -14.90 -10.11 -17.32
N GLU A 29 -14.67 -9.66 -18.55
CA GLU A 29 -13.94 -8.41 -18.82
C GLU A 29 -14.68 -7.19 -18.24
N LYS A 30 -16.00 -7.10 -18.45
CA LYS A 30 -16.82 -6.03 -17.85
C LYS A 30 -16.75 -6.03 -16.33
N MET A 31 -16.85 -7.21 -15.70
CA MET A 31 -16.73 -7.36 -14.25
C MET A 31 -15.35 -6.95 -13.75
N THR A 32 -14.28 -7.36 -14.44
CA THR A 32 -12.90 -6.99 -14.10
C THR A 32 -12.71 -5.47 -14.16
N ASN A 33 -13.17 -4.83 -15.24
CA ASN A 33 -13.11 -3.38 -15.41
C ASN A 33 -13.93 -2.62 -14.36
N PHE A 34 -15.10 -3.15 -13.97
CA PHE A 34 -15.90 -2.57 -12.89
C PHE A 34 -15.15 -2.60 -11.55
N PHE A 35 -14.60 -3.75 -11.18
CA PHE A 35 -13.84 -3.89 -9.94
C PHE A 35 -12.60 -3.00 -9.93
N GLN A 36 -11.86 -2.92 -11.04
CA GLN A 36 -10.70 -2.01 -11.14
C GLN A 36 -11.09 -0.55 -10.88
N LYS A 37 -12.15 -0.06 -11.53
CA LYS A 37 -12.66 1.31 -11.32
C LYS A 37 -13.13 1.53 -9.88
N PHE A 38 -13.84 0.56 -9.33
CA PHE A 38 -14.31 0.62 -7.94
C PHE A 38 -13.14 0.68 -6.95
N PHE A 39 -12.15 -0.21 -7.08
CA PHE A 39 -10.97 -0.24 -6.21
C PHE A 39 -10.11 1.02 -6.36
N HIS A 40 -10.00 1.57 -7.57
CA HIS A 40 -9.31 2.85 -7.79
C HIS A 40 -10.00 3.98 -7.03
N LYS A 41 -11.34 4.06 -7.11
CA LYS A 41 -12.11 5.08 -6.39
C LYS A 41 -12.04 4.92 -4.87
N VAL A 42 -12.08 3.69 -4.36
CA VAL A 42 -11.90 3.40 -2.93
C VAL A 42 -10.51 3.87 -2.45
N LYS A 43 -9.48 3.64 -3.26
CA LYS A 43 -8.12 4.09 -2.99
C LYS A 43 -8.03 5.61 -2.88
N GLU A 44 -8.60 6.36 -3.82
CA GLU A 44 -8.66 7.82 -3.75
C GLU A 44 -9.42 8.32 -2.50
N ILE A 45 -10.55 7.69 -2.17
CA ILE A 45 -11.33 8.02 -0.97
C ILE A 45 -10.50 7.84 0.31
N ASN A 46 -9.63 6.83 0.38
CA ASN A 46 -8.79 6.62 1.56
C ASN A 46 -7.82 7.78 1.82
N VAL A 47 -7.26 8.39 0.77
CA VAL A 47 -6.42 9.59 0.92
C VAL A 47 -7.25 10.75 1.48
N VAL A 48 -8.46 10.96 0.97
CA VAL A 48 -9.38 11.99 1.46
C VAL A 48 -9.76 11.76 2.92
N VAL A 49 -10.08 10.51 3.30
CA VAL A 49 -10.40 10.14 4.68
C VAL A 49 -9.21 10.36 5.61
N LEU A 50 -8.00 10.05 5.16
CA LEU A 50 -6.78 10.31 5.92
C LEU A 50 -6.57 11.82 6.14
N ALA A 51 -6.70 12.61 5.08
CA ALA A 51 -6.60 14.08 5.14
C ALA A 51 -7.60 14.67 6.14
N TYR A 52 -8.86 14.22 6.09
CA TYR A 52 -9.90 14.60 7.04
C TYR A 52 -9.52 14.28 8.49
N LYS A 53 -8.96 13.09 8.76
CA LYS A 53 -8.48 12.71 10.10
C LYS A 53 -7.31 13.56 10.58
N CYS A 54 -6.48 14.04 9.66
CA CYS A 54 -5.38 14.95 9.94
C CYS A 54 -5.81 16.43 9.99
N ALA A 55 -7.09 16.74 9.75
CA ALA A 55 -7.61 18.11 9.60
C ALA A 55 -6.86 18.93 8.53
N MET A 56 -6.55 18.30 7.40
CA MET A 56 -5.84 18.88 6.26
C MET A 56 -6.61 18.64 4.96
N GLU A 57 -6.33 19.43 3.92
CA GLU A 57 -6.75 19.09 2.56
C GLU A 57 -5.90 17.94 1.99
N PRO A 58 -6.42 17.09 1.08
CA PRO A 58 -5.65 15.98 0.52
C PRO A 58 -4.34 16.39 -0.15
N ALA A 59 -4.31 17.57 -0.77
CA ALA A 59 -3.12 18.11 -1.43
C ALA A 59 -2.07 18.66 -0.44
N GLU A 60 -2.46 18.92 0.80
CA GLU A 60 -1.59 19.42 1.88
C GLU A 60 -0.97 18.28 2.69
N LEU A 61 -1.44 17.05 2.51
CA LEU A 61 -0.79 15.87 3.08
C LEU A 61 0.66 15.78 2.60
N PRO A 62 1.61 15.35 3.45
CA PRO A 62 2.92 14.92 3.00
C PRO A 62 2.80 13.95 1.82
N GLU A 63 3.68 14.07 0.83
CA GLU A 63 3.59 13.33 -0.43
C GLU A 63 3.48 11.81 -0.22
N ALA A 64 4.20 11.26 0.76
CA ALA A 64 4.09 9.84 1.12
C ALA A 64 2.67 9.43 1.58
N LEU A 65 1.91 10.34 2.21
CA LEU A 65 0.54 10.10 2.66
C LEU A 65 -0.51 10.33 1.56
N GLN A 66 -0.12 10.95 0.45
CA GLN A 66 -0.95 11.07 -0.74
C GLN A 66 -1.02 9.76 -1.54
N ASP A 67 -0.08 8.81 -1.32
CA ASP A 67 -0.16 7.48 -1.93
C ASP A 67 -1.36 6.70 -1.36
N PRO A 68 -2.33 6.30 -2.21
CA PRO A 68 -3.49 5.55 -1.75
C PRO A 68 -3.19 4.22 -1.06
N LYS A 69 -2.08 3.55 -1.40
CA LYS A 69 -1.65 2.32 -0.71
C LYS A 69 -1.22 2.63 0.71
N VAL A 70 -0.42 3.68 0.90
CA VAL A 70 0.04 4.14 2.21
C VAL A 70 -1.15 4.55 3.06
N ALA A 71 -2.05 5.36 2.51
CA ALA A 71 -3.27 5.79 3.19
C ALA A 71 -4.16 4.61 3.61
N THR A 72 -4.30 3.59 2.75
CA THR A 72 -5.08 2.39 3.08
C THR A 72 -4.50 1.63 4.27
N ILE A 73 -3.19 1.43 4.31
CA ILE A 73 -2.51 0.73 5.40
C ILE A 73 -2.67 1.53 6.70
N LEU A 74 -2.32 2.82 6.69
CA LEU A 74 -2.47 3.70 7.85
C LEU A 74 -3.89 3.72 8.40
N LEU A 75 -4.91 3.88 7.54
CA LEU A 75 -6.30 3.88 8.00
C LEU A 75 -6.72 2.55 8.62
N SER A 76 -6.17 1.43 8.16
CA SER A 76 -6.45 0.11 8.73
C SER A 76 -5.77 -0.10 10.08
N GLU A 77 -4.61 0.53 10.28
CA GLU A 77 -3.79 0.40 11.49
C GLU A 77 -4.23 1.41 12.56
N LEU A 78 -4.61 2.63 12.19
CA LEU A 78 -5.22 3.62 13.08
C LEU A 78 -6.54 3.12 13.70
N LYS A 79 -7.29 2.24 13.02
CA LYS A 79 -8.48 1.59 13.60
C LYS A 79 -8.15 0.64 14.76
N LYS A 80 -6.91 0.16 14.82
CA LYS A 80 -6.43 -0.76 15.87
C LYS A 80 -5.80 -0.01 17.05
N ASP A 81 -5.81 1.33 17.02
CA ASP A 81 -5.13 2.20 17.97
C ASP A 81 -3.61 1.90 18.07
N MET A 82 -3.05 1.46 16.95
CA MET A 82 -1.65 1.06 16.84
C MET A 82 -0.82 2.25 16.36
N PRO A 83 0.32 2.55 17.01
CA PRO A 83 1.21 3.58 16.51
C PRO A 83 1.83 3.16 15.18
N ALA A 84 1.97 4.13 14.28
CA ALA A 84 2.63 3.96 13.00
C ALA A 84 3.68 5.07 12.80
N LEU A 85 4.86 4.68 12.31
CA LEU A 85 5.85 5.59 11.75
C LEU A 85 5.81 5.48 10.23
N VAL A 86 5.82 6.62 9.55
CA VAL A 86 5.83 6.69 8.08
C VAL A 86 7.07 7.45 7.66
N PHE A 87 7.92 6.82 6.85
CA PHE A 87 9.14 7.41 6.33
C PHE A 87 8.96 7.74 4.86
N GLN A 88 9.11 9.02 4.51
CA GLN A 88 9.35 9.42 3.13
C GLN A 88 10.86 9.36 2.88
N TRP A 89 11.31 8.25 2.28
CA TRP A 89 12.72 8.12 1.91
C TRP A 89 13.03 9.08 0.76
N ASN A 90 14.09 9.85 0.92
CA ASN A 90 14.66 10.65 -0.15
C ASN A 90 16.08 10.13 -0.37
N ASP A 91 16.44 9.80 -1.61
CA ASP A 91 17.80 9.37 -1.96
C ASP A 91 18.84 10.47 -1.68
N ALA A 92 18.42 11.74 -1.76
CA ALA A 92 19.19 12.89 -1.28
C ALA A 92 19.01 13.16 0.23
N GLY A 93 17.97 12.61 0.86
CA GLY A 93 17.42 13.04 2.15
C GLY A 93 17.41 11.96 3.22
N PHE A 94 18.50 11.21 3.32
CA PHE A 94 19.07 10.99 4.65
C PHE A 94 20.14 12.00 4.99
N ASN A 95 20.71 12.68 4.02
CA ASN A 95 22.07 13.13 4.14
C ASN A 95 22.25 14.54 3.62
N ASP A 96 22.38 15.49 4.55
CA ASP A 96 22.71 16.88 4.24
C ASP A 96 24.21 17.04 3.84
N VAL A 97 24.99 15.95 3.88
CA VAL A 97 26.46 15.97 3.75
C VAL A 97 26.91 15.34 2.43
N PRO A 98 27.38 16.12 1.44
CA PRO A 98 27.75 15.61 0.11
C PRO A 98 28.75 14.45 0.10
N ASN A 99 29.62 14.38 1.11
CA ASN A 99 30.74 13.45 1.14
C ASN A 99 30.41 12.07 1.76
N MET A 100 29.17 11.84 2.21
CA MET A 100 28.81 10.59 2.87
C MET A 100 27.41 10.07 2.49
N PRO A 101 27.17 9.78 1.20
CA PRO A 101 25.87 9.36 0.69
C PRO A 101 25.32 8.12 1.41
N ASN A 102 23.99 8.00 1.46
CA ASN A 102 23.23 6.90 2.07
C ASN A 102 23.23 6.82 3.61
N CYS A 103 23.86 7.76 4.33
CA CYS A 103 23.89 7.79 5.79
C CYS A 103 23.11 8.99 6.33
N ARG A 104 22.32 8.79 7.41
CA ARG A 104 21.61 9.88 8.08
C ARG A 104 22.58 10.95 8.57
N ASN A 105 22.43 12.18 8.08
CA ASN A 105 23.25 13.36 8.40
C ASN A 105 24.77 13.09 8.31
N GLY A 106 25.20 12.21 7.40
CA GLY A 106 26.59 11.82 7.25
C GLY A 106 27.17 11.02 8.42
N ILE A 107 26.33 10.42 9.26
CA ILE A 107 26.78 9.60 10.39
C ILE A 107 27.05 8.15 9.92
N PRO A 108 28.30 7.64 10.03
CA PRO A 108 28.62 6.26 9.70
C PRO A 108 27.70 5.24 10.37
N GLY A 109 27.18 4.30 9.58
CA GLY A 109 26.34 3.21 10.07
C GLY A 109 24.85 3.54 10.22
N GLN A 110 24.43 4.80 10.07
CA GLN A 110 23.01 5.17 10.06
C GLN A 110 22.41 5.12 8.64
N THR A 111 22.54 3.97 7.97
CA THR A 111 21.97 3.77 6.63
C THR A 111 20.47 3.49 6.69
N LYS A 112 19.75 3.65 5.56
CA LYS A 112 18.34 3.20 5.44
C LYS A 112 18.18 1.76 5.94
N ALA A 113 19.05 0.86 5.47
CA ALA A 113 19.03 -0.55 5.88
C ALA A 113 19.25 -0.73 7.38
N ALA A 114 20.18 0.02 7.99
CA ALA A 114 20.43 -0.05 9.43
C ALA A 114 19.24 0.45 10.27
N LEU A 115 18.58 1.52 9.82
CA LEU A 115 17.38 2.05 10.47
C LEU A 115 16.23 1.05 10.38
N ILE A 116 15.95 0.48 9.20
CA ILE A 116 14.92 -0.54 9.01
C ILE A 116 15.21 -1.76 9.88
N ALA A 117 16.46 -2.25 9.89
CA ALA A 117 16.85 -3.38 10.72
C ALA A 117 16.64 -3.09 12.22
N ASN A 118 16.92 -1.86 12.68
CA ASN A 118 16.68 -1.46 14.06
C ASN A 118 15.17 -1.45 14.40
N LEU A 119 14.33 -0.90 13.53
CA LEU A 119 12.87 -0.88 13.75
C LEU A 119 12.30 -2.30 13.81
N VAL A 120 12.69 -3.17 12.88
CA VAL A 120 12.27 -4.57 12.85
C VAL A 120 12.77 -5.35 14.07
N ALA A 121 14.02 -5.12 14.50
CA ALA A 121 14.54 -5.70 15.75
C ALA A 121 13.73 -5.26 16.98
N ASN A 122 13.18 -4.05 16.95
CA ASN A 122 12.26 -3.52 17.95
C ASN A 122 10.78 -3.90 17.70
N ARG A 123 10.53 -4.98 16.96
CA ARG A 123 9.22 -5.59 16.72
C ARG A 123 8.26 -4.73 15.88
N ALA A 124 8.78 -3.77 15.12
CA ALA A 124 7.97 -3.10 14.12
C ALA A 124 7.57 -4.08 13.00
N VAL A 125 6.32 -4.02 12.57
CA VAL A 125 5.87 -4.64 11.31
C VAL A 125 6.23 -3.69 10.19
N ASN A 126 7.08 -4.15 9.27
CA ASN A 126 7.51 -3.38 8.11
C ASN A 126 6.54 -3.57 6.94
N TRP A 127 5.98 -2.47 6.45
CA TRP A 127 5.17 -2.40 5.25
C TRP A 127 5.92 -1.63 4.16
N ASP A 128 6.49 -2.40 3.23
CA ASP A 128 7.15 -1.89 2.02
C ASP A 128 8.26 -0.87 2.30
N ASP A 129 9.03 -1.13 3.37
CA ASP A 129 10.06 -0.26 3.92
C ASP A 129 9.59 1.15 4.29
N THR A 130 8.31 1.48 4.19
CA THR A 130 7.80 2.86 4.25
C THR A 130 7.00 3.11 5.51
N ILE A 131 6.19 2.13 5.93
CA ILE A 131 5.36 2.24 7.12
C ILE A 131 5.81 1.17 8.12
N PHE A 132 5.97 1.57 9.37
CA PHE A 132 6.36 0.70 10.46
C PHE A 132 5.30 0.80 11.55
N THR A 133 4.58 -0.29 11.79
CA THR A 133 3.55 -0.33 12.84
C THR A 133 4.05 -1.10 14.06
N PHE A 134 3.64 -0.65 15.23
CA PHE A 134 4.13 -1.17 16.51
C PHE A 134 3.00 -1.83 17.30
N PRO A 135 3.29 -2.91 18.05
CA PRO A 135 2.27 -3.61 18.84
C PRO A 135 1.61 -2.75 19.92
N ASN A 136 2.24 -1.64 20.32
CA ASN A 136 1.72 -0.64 21.25
C ASN A 136 2.63 0.60 21.24
N GLY A 137 2.17 1.69 21.85
CA GLY A 137 2.94 2.95 21.98
C GLY A 137 4.28 2.80 22.68
N THR A 138 4.39 1.90 23.66
CA THR A 138 5.63 1.61 24.38
C THR A 138 6.69 0.93 23.49
N ALA A 139 6.29 0.25 22.41
CA ALA A 139 7.20 -0.43 21.50
C ALA A 139 7.89 0.50 20.49
N ILE A 140 7.45 1.75 20.32
CA ILE A 140 8.21 2.77 19.55
C ILE A 140 9.55 3.08 20.23
N GLY A 141 9.70 2.71 21.51
CA GLY A 141 10.89 2.94 22.33
C GLY A 141 10.74 4.14 23.24
N ILE A 142 11.43 4.10 24.39
CA ILE A 142 11.76 5.29 25.17
C ILE A 142 12.97 5.92 24.49
N TRP A 143 12.76 7.02 23.78
CA TRP A 143 13.86 7.79 23.20
C TRP A 143 14.49 8.61 24.32
N ASP A 144 15.46 8.02 25.03
CA ASP A 144 16.26 8.80 25.97
C ASP A 144 16.97 9.92 25.18
N PRO A 145 16.75 11.21 25.53
CA PRO A 145 17.56 12.27 24.97
C PRO A 145 19.03 12.00 25.33
N PRO A 146 19.99 12.31 24.44
CA PRO A 146 21.38 12.00 24.69
C PRO A 146 21.80 12.59 26.04
N SER A 147 22.30 11.71 26.91
CA SER A 147 22.80 12.04 28.24
C SER A 147 23.92 13.07 28.12
N GLY A 148 23.57 14.36 28.19
CA GLY A 148 24.55 15.42 27.98
C GLY A 148 24.05 16.86 27.97
N ARG A 149 22.76 17.15 28.26
CA ARG A 149 22.33 18.53 28.56
C ARG A 149 21.81 18.62 29.97
N SER A 150 22.73 18.84 30.90
CA SER A 150 22.45 19.52 32.16
C SER A 150 22.01 20.95 31.86
N SER A 151 20.81 21.28 32.33
CA SER A 151 20.30 22.64 32.54
C SER A 151 21.25 23.49 33.37
#